data_AF-A0A3C1T3T5-F1
#
_entry.id   AF-A0A3C1T3T5-F1
#
_cell.length_a   1.000
_cell.length_b   1.000
_cell.length_c   1.000
_cell.angle_alpha   90.00
_cell.angle_beta   90.00
_cell.angle_gamma   90.00
#
_symmetry.space_group_name_H-M   'P 1'
#
loop_
_entity.id
_entity.type
_entity.pdbx_description
1 polymer ?
#
loop_
_entity_poly.entity_id
_entity_poly.type
_entity_poly.pdbx_seq_one_letter_code
_entity_poly.pdbx_strand_id
1 'polypeptide(L)'
;MLLSKYNLRNISTTEISVPDATLFDLPEKVLQFGTGVLLRGLPDYFIDKANKQGVFNGRIVVVKSTDGGDAGAFEKQDGLYTICVRGVENGKKYEEDIINSSISRVLSAKS
;
A
#
# COMPACT_ATOMS: atom_id res chain seq x y z
N MET A 1 16.87 -1.45 -4.38
CA MET A 1 16.36 -2.73 -3.87
C MET A 1 14.87 -2.78 -4.21
N LEU A 2 14.35 -3.90 -4.70
CA LEU A 2 12.92 -4.03 -4.97
C LEU A 2 12.17 -4.17 -3.64
N LEU A 3 11.10 -3.39 -3.45
CA LEU A 3 10.25 -3.50 -2.27
C LEU A 3 9.49 -4.83 -2.34
N SER A 4 9.64 -5.67 -1.32
CA SER A 4 8.94 -6.95 -1.19
C SER A 4 8.88 -7.35 0.28
N LYS A 5 7.97 -8.24 0.66
CA LYS A 5 7.86 -8.76 2.03
C LYS A 5 9.19 -9.32 2.53
N TYR A 6 9.93 -10.01 1.67
CA TYR A 6 11.25 -10.56 1.98
C TYR A 6 12.32 -9.49 2.26
N ASN A 7 12.24 -8.35 1.55
CA ASN A 7 13.22 -7.27 1.66
C ASN A 7 12.89 -6.24 2.75
N LEU A 8 11.68 -6.25 3.34
CA LEU A 8 11.29 -5.30 4.39
C LEU A 8 12.25 -5.30 5.59
N ARG A 9 12.78 -6.48 5.96
CA ARG A 9 13.79 -6.63 7.02
C ARG A 9 15.10 -5.88 6.78
N ASN A 10 15.35 -5.47 5.54
CA ASN A 10 16.55 -4.73 5.14
C ASN A 10 16.32 -3.22 5.07
N ILE A 11 15.12 -2.73 5.38
CA ILE A 11 14.76 -1.31 5.36
C ILE A 11 14.97 -0.72 6.75
N SER A 12 15.72 0.37 6.84
CA SER A 12 15.89 1.13 8.09
C SER A 12 14.54 1.74 8.50
N THR A 13 14.08 1.42 9.71
CA THR A 13 12.78 1.87 10.25
C THR A 13 12.82 3.27 10.85
N THR A 14 13.99 3.90 10.95
CA THR A 14 14.17 5.20 11.63
C THR A 14 13.40 6.35 10.95
N GLU A 15 13.15 6.25 9.64
CA GLU A 15 12.52 7.31 8.84
C GLU A 15 11.30 6.83 8.04
N ILE A 16 11.00 5.52 8.07
CA ILE A 16 9.99 4.89 7.21
C ILE A 16 9.03 4.07 8.06
N SER A 17 7.72 4.31 7.90
CA SER A 17 6.67 3.47 8.51
C SER A 17 6.58 2.13 7.77
N VAL A 18 7.14 1.07 8.38
CA VAL A 18 7.10 -0.31 7.85
C VAL A 18 5.92 -1.08 8.47
N PRO A 19 5.13 -1.83 7.67
CA PRO A 19 4.04 -2.65 8.18
C PRO A 19 4.55 -3.85 8.99
N ASP A 20 3.81 -4.22 10.04
CA ASP A 20 4.04 -5.47 10.76
C ASP A 20 3.68 -6.68 9.89
N ALA A 21 4.40 -7.79 10.08
CA ALA A 21 4.21 -9.00 9.27
C ALA A 21 2.79 -9.60 9.41
N THR A 22 2.16 -9.45 10.58
CA THR A 22 0.80 -9.96 10.82
C THR A 22 -0.25 -9.27 9.95
N LEU A 23 0.01 -8.04 9.47
CA LEU A 23 -0.89 -7.35 8.56
C LEU A 23 -1.03 -8.07 7.22
N PHE A 24 -0.06 -8.92 6.85
CA PHE A 24 -0.11 -9.66 5.60
C PHE A 24 -1.15 -10.78 5.59
N ASP A 25 -1.60 -11.23 6.75
CA ASP A 25 -2.56 -12.33 6.90
C ASP A 25 -3.99 -11.85 7.19
N LEU A 26 -4.21 -10.52 7.18
CA LEU A 26 -5.54 -9.94 7.34
C LEU A 26 -6.47 -10.31 6.17
N PRO A 27 -7.77 -10.55 6.43
CA PRO A 27 -8.72 -10.98 5.41
C PRO A 27 -9.03 -9.86 4.41
N GLU A 28 -9.42 -10.25 3.19
CA GLU A 28 -9.93 -9.33 2.17
C GLU A 28 -11.32 -8.83 2.58
N LYS A 29 -11.51 -7.50 2.73
CA LYS A 29 -12.79 -6.87 3.11
C LYS A 29 -13.25 -5.78 2.15
N VAL A 30 -12.37 -5.34 1.25
CA VAL A 30 -12.65 -4.28 0.28
C VAL A 30 -12.38 -4.79 -1.12
N LEU A 31 -13.37 -4.65 -2.01
CA LEU A 31 -13.18 -4.82 -3.44
C LEU A 31 -13.07 -3.43 -4.08
N GLN A 32 -11.91 -3.11 -4.62
CA GLN A 32 -11.62 -1.81 -5.24
C GLN A 32 -11.56 -1.95 -6.76
N PHE A 33 -12.19 -1.03 -7.49
CA PHE A 33 -12.03 -0.94 -8.94
C PHE A 33 -11.09 0.21 -9.28
N GLY A 34 -10.02 -0.11 -10.02
CA GLY A 34 -9.01 0.84 -10.45
C GLY A 34 -7.72 0.80 -9.63
N THR A 35 -6.60 1.13 -10.30
CA THR A 35 -5.24 1.11 -9.75
C THR A 35 -4.63 2.52 -9.73
N GLY A 36 -5.46 3.55 -9.58
CA GLY A 36 -5.03 4.95 -9.68
C GLY A 36 -4.21 5.42 -8.47
N VAL A 37 -3.41 6.48 -8.68
CA VAL A 37 -2.64 7.12 -7.61
C VAL A 37 -3.52 7.73 -6.51
N LEU A 38 -4.70 8.25 -6.88
CA LEU A 38 -5.64 8.84 -5.92
C LEU A 38 -6.17 7.78 -4.92
N LEU A 39 -6.51 6.59 -5.41
CA LEU A 39 -6.98 5.50 -4.57
C LEU A 39 -5.89 5.06 -3.58
N ARG A 40 -4.65 4.91 -4.08
CA ARG A 40 -3.50 4.56 -3.24
C ARG A 40 -3.15 5.62 -2.20
N GLY A 41 -3.31 6.90 -2.55
CA GLY A 41 -2.94 8.03 -1.69
C GLY A 41 -4.03 8.45 -0.70
N LEU A 42 -5.27 7.97 -0.85
CA LEU A 42 -6.40 8.41 -0.02
C LEU A 42 -7.13 7.24 0.67
N PRO A 43 -8.03 6.45 0.02
CA PRO A 43 -8.70 5.35 0.71
C PRO A 43 -7.73 4.27 1.20
N ASP A 44 -6.80 3.83 0.35
CA ASP A 44 -5.85 2.77 0.72
C ASP A 44 -4.90 3.23 1.84
N TYR A 45 -4.57 4.53 1.88
CA TYR A 45 -3.80 5.14 2.96
C TYR A 45 -4.52 5.02 4.31
N PHE A 46 -5.81 5.37 4.38
CA PHE A 46 -6.57 5.29 5.62
C PHE A 46 -6.84 3.84 6.05
N ILE A 47 -7.03 2.92 5.10
CA ILE A 47 -7.16 1.49 5.41
C ILE A 47 -5.86 0.95 6.03
N ASP A 48 -4.70 1.23 5.43
CA ASP A 48 -3.40 0.83 5.99
C ASP A 48 -3.15 1.44 7.37
N LYS A 49 -3.45 2.73 7.53
CA LYS A 49 -3.34 3.43 8.82
C LYS A 49 -4.23 2.79 9.89
N ALA A 50 -5.48 2.46 9.56
CA ALA A 50 -6.40 1.79 10.47
C ALA A 50 -5.96 0.35 10.79
N ASN A 51 -5.39 -0.38 9.82
CA ASN A 51 -4.84 -1.72 10.06
C ASN A 51 -3.62 -1.69 10.98
N LYS A 52 -2.69 -0.74 10.80
CA LYS A 52 -1.54 -0.52 11.69
C LYS A 52 -1.96 -0.17 13.13
N GLN A 53 -3.17 0.36 13.31
CA GLN A 53 -3.78 0.63 14.62
C GLN A 53 -4.68 -0.50 15.13
N GLY A 54 -4.83 -1.59 14.38
CA GLY A 54 -5.69 -2.72 14.75
C GLY A 54 -7.20 -2.43 14.68
N VAL A 55 -7.63 -1.39 13.98
CA VAL A 55 -9.04 -0.93 13.94
C VAL A 55 -9.85 -1.59 12.82
N PHE A 56 -9.35 -1.59 11.58
CA PHE A 56 -10.12 -2.11 10.42
C PHE A 56 -9.91 -3.61 10.19
N ASN A 57 -8.67 -4.07 10.32
CA ASN A 57 -8.25 -5.47 10.18
C ASN A 57 -8.76 -6.10 8.88
N GLY A 58 -8.54 -5.42 7.75
CA GLY A 58 -9.01 -5.86 6.44
C GLY A 58 -8.19 -5.32 5.28
N ARG A 59 -8.07 -6.11 4.21
CA ARG A 59 -7.26 -5.80 3.02
C ARG A 59 -8.11 -5.60 1.79
N ILE A 60 -7.47 -5.02 0.78
CA ILE A 60 -8.07 -4.60 -0.48
C ILE A 60 -7.71 -5.60 -1.56
N VAL A 61 -8.70 -6.10 -2.29
CA VAL A 61 -8.53 -6.73 -3.59
C VAL A 61 -8.79 -5.68 -4.65
N VAL A 62 -7.82 -5.44 -5.51
CA VAL A 62 -7.98 -4.47 -6.60
C VAL A 62 -8.37 -5.19 -7.88
N VAL A 63 -9.37 -4.69 -8.58
CA VAL A 63 -9.75 -5.10 -9.92
C VAL A 63 -9.25 -4.05 -10.90
N LYS A 64 -8.35 -4.45 -11.79
CA LYS A 64 -7.86 -3.64 -12.89
C LYS A 64 -8.81 -3.79 -14.08
N SER A 65 -9.59 -2.74 -14.34
CA SER A 65 -10.59 -2.69 -15.41
C SER A 65 -10.05 -2.22 -16.76
N THR A 66 -8.82 -1.70 -16.81
CA THR A 66 -8.22 -1.16 -18.05
C THR A 66 -7.08 -2.05 -18.54
N ASP A 67 -6.97 -2.17 -19.87
CA ASP A 67 -5.89 -2.94 -20.50
C ASP A 67 -4.49 -2.31 -20.31
N GLY A 68 -4.41 -0.99 -20.15
CA GLY A 68 -3.16 -0.26 -19.93
C GLY A 68 -2.61 -0.35 -18.50
N GLY A 69 -1.29 -0.22 -18.35
CA GLY A 69 -0.56 -0.25 -17.07
C GLY A 69 -0.10 -1.65 -16.63
N ASP A 70 1.04 -1.74 -15.94
CA ASP A 70 1.62 -3.01 -15.45
C ASP A 70 0.95 -3.45 -14.13
N ALA A 71 0.00 -4.38 -14.22
CA ALA A 71 -0.53 -5.06 -13.02
C ALA A 71 0.57 -5.85 -12.29
N GLY A 72 1.57 -6.34 -13.04
CA GLY A 72 2.71 -7.07 -12.52
C GLY A 72 3.61 -6.23 -11.62
N ALA A 73 3.52 -4.90 -11.67
CA ALA A 73 4.24 -4.04 -10.72
C ALA A 73 3.80 -4.29 -9.27
N PHE A 74 2.51 -4.55 -9.04
CA PHE A 74 2.01 -4.92 -7.72
C PHE A 74 2.46 -6.32 -7.32
N GLU A 75 2.36 -7.28 -8.23
CA GLU A 75 2.74 -8.68 -7.97
C GLU A 75 4.23 -8.80 -7.61
N LYS A 76 5.10 -8.13 -8.38
CA LYS A 76 6.55 -8.08 -8.13
C LYS A 76 6.93 -7.52 -6.75
N GLN A 77 6.03 -6.76 -6.13
CA GLN A 77 6.25 -6.13 -4.82
C GLN A 77 5.31 -6.64 -3.73
N ASP A 78 4.66 -7.80 -3.91
CA ASP A 78 3.72 -8.37 -2.94
C ASP A 78 2.54 -7.44 -2.57
N GLY A 79 2.10 -6.60 -3.50
CA GLY A 79 1.07 -5.58 -3.29
C GLY A 79 1.56 -4.34 -2.52
N LEU A 80 2.84 -4.29 -2.15
CA LEU A 80 3.43 -3.18 -1.40
C LEU A 80 3.77 -2.00 -2.32
N TYR A 81 3.65 -0.80 -1.76
CA TYR A 81 4.08 0.44 -2.39
C TYR A 81 4.42 1.49 -1.33
N THR A 82 5.15 2.52 -1.74
CA THR A 82 5.52 3.63 -0.87
C THR A 82 4.62 4.83 -1.13
N ILE A 83 4.14 5.45 -0.05
CA ILE A 83 3.51 6.77 -0.06
C ILE A 83 4.55 7.76 0.47
N CYS A 84 4.90 8.74 -0.37
CA CYS A 84 5.78 9.83 0.00
C CYS A 84 4.94 11.06 0.35
N VAL A 85 4.72 11.30 1.64
CA VAL A 85 4.04 12.51 2.11
C VAL A 85 5.06 13.64 2.16
N ARG A 86 4.77 14.74 1.48
CA ARG A 86 5.66 15.91 1.38
C ARG A 86 4.82 17.17 1.55
N GLY A 87 5.34 18.13 2.31
CA GLY A 87 4.64 19.38 2.55
C GLY A 87 5.41 20.38 3.41
N VAL A 88 4.70 21.39 3.88
CA VAL A 88 5.19 22.38 4.85
C VAL A 88 4.21 22.41 6.01
N GLU A 89 4.71 22.17 7.22
CA GLU A 89 3.94 22.20 8.46
C GLU A 89 4.63 23.16 9.43
N ASN A 90 3.88 24.11 10.00
CA ASN A 90 4.41 25.14 10.91
C ASN A 90 5.65 25.87 10.37
N GLY A 91 5.65 26.17 9.06
CA GLY A 91 6.76 26.84 8.37
C GLY A 91 8.02 25.99 8.18
N LYS A 92 7.98 24.69 8.51
CA LYS A 92 9.09 23.74 8.33
C LYS A 92 8.74 22.70 7.28
N LYS A 93 9.75 22.19 6.57
CA LYS A 93 9.59 21.08 5.62
C LYS A 93 9.10 19.84 6.38
N TYR A 94 8.02 19.23 5.90
CA TYR A 94 7.48 17.96 6.38
C TYR A 94 7.71 16.87 5.34
N GLU A 95 8.31 15.76 5.77
CA GLU A 95 8.51 14.57 4.93
C GLU A 95 8.24 13.32 5.76
N GLU A 96 7.46 12.41 5.20
CA GLU A 96 7.17 11.10 5.79
C GLU A 96 7.06 10.08 4.66
N ASP A 97 7.72 8.94 4.82
CA ASP A 97 7.65 7.82 3.88
C ASP A 97 6.97 6.62 4.56
N ILE A 98 5.95 6.09 3.88
CA ILE A 98 5.08 5.05 4.45
C ILE A 98 5.03 3.88 3.47
N ILE A 99 5.41 2.71 3.95
CA ILE A 99 5.14 1.47 3.22
C ILE A 99 3.71 1.06 3.51
N ASN A 100 2.89 1.04 2.47
CA ASN A 100 1.49 0.63 2.53
C ASN A 100 1.37 -0.85 2.18
N SER A 101 0.56 -1.57 2.95
CA SER A 101 0.32 -3.01 2.84
C SER A 101 -1.16 -3.37 2.64
N SER A 102 -2.02 -2.37 2.43
CA SER A 102 -3.46 -2.57 2.36
C SER A 102 -3.90 -3.44 1.18
N ILE A 103 -3.20 -3.39 0.05
CA ILE A 103 -3.51 -4.22 -1.13
C ILE A 103 -2.98 -5.63 -0.90
N SER A 104 -3.89 -6.61 -1.00
CA SER A 104 -3.60 -8.04 -0.90
C SER A 104 -3.15 -8.64 -2.24
N ARG A 105 -3.88 -8.31 -3.31
CA ARG A 105 -3.64 -8.76 -4.69
C ARG A 105 -4.37 -7.87 -5.68
N VAL A 106 -3.97 -7.98 -6.94
CA VAL A 106 -4.61 -7.31 -8.08
C VAL A 106 -5.11 -8.35 -9.06
N LEU A 107 -6.38 -8.25 -9.47
CA LEU A 107 -7.04 -9.09 -10.45
C LEU A 107 -7.22 -8.31 -11.75
N SER A 108 -7.03 -8.99 -12.88
CA SER A 108 -7.37 -8.44 -14.20
C SER A 108 -8.84 -8.71 -14.49
N ALA A 109 -9.58 -7.70 -14.97
CA ALA A 109 -10.94 -7.87 -15.48
C ALA A 109 -10.97 -8.29 -16.96
N LYS A 110 -9.82 -8.43 -17.61
CA LYS A 110 -9.72 -8.83 -19.01
C LYS A 110 -10.22 -10.27 -19.19
N SER A 111 -11.13 -10.46 -20.15
CA SER A 111 -11.65 -11.75 -20.61
C SER A 111 -10.67 -12.48 -21.53
#